data_AF-A0A523K826-F1
#
_entry.id   AF-A0A523K826-F1
#
_cell.length_a   1.000
_cell.length_b   1.000
_cell.length_c   1.000
_cell.angle_alpha   90.00
_cell.angle_beta   90.00
_cell.angle_gamma   90.00
#
_symmetry.space_group_name_H-M   'P 1'
#
loop_
_entity.id
_entity.type
_entity.pdbx_description
1 polymer ?
#
loop_
_entity_poly.entity_id
_entity_poly.type
_entity_poly.pdbx_seq_one_letter_code
_entity_poly.pdbx_strand_id
1 'polypeptide(L)'
;MIAVTVLAAFLLVGLFVGAWLVRLLLPNGKQPELLVGVSILGLGPVGFAPIGIAVSGAGGGFDLRDGVSLAGQLNILLRATILSWTSAESFRQWAMLQKRSRLGLSEPVLTNRFALWGTATGAASIITLMAFVSAIIDIRTLAAGDVLNLTISLIGFIATPCMLLAFSPPVAYRRYLLRRQPETQPAD
;
A
#
# COMPACT_ATOMS: atom_id res chain seq x y z
N MET A 1 14.78 16.70 -13.72
CA MET A 1 15.56 15.45 -13.65
C MET A 1 15.17 14.57 -12.46
N ILE A 2 15.09 15.09 -11.22
CA ILE A 2 14.79 14.30 -10.00
C ILE A 2 13.52 13.43 -10.13
N ALA A 3 12.42 13.98 -10.68
CA ALA A 3 11.17 13.22 -10.86
C ALA A 3 11.32 11.99 -11.79
N VAL A 4 12.12 12.11 -12.86
CA VAL A 4 12.39 11.00 -13.79
C VAL A 4 13.22 9.92 -13.08
N THR A 5 14.20 10.32 -12.26
CA THR A 5 15.03 9.40 -11.49
C THR A 5 14.23 8.64 -10.44
N VAL A 6 13.32 9.32 -9.72
CA VAL A 6 12.44 8.70 -8.71
C VAL A 6 11.46 7.72 -9.37
N LEU A 7 10.84 8.12 -10.49
CA LEU A 7 9.93 7.24 -11.24
C LEU A 7 10.67 6.00 -11.77
N ALA A 8 11.86 6.19 -12.34
CA ALA A 8 12.67 5.08 -12.83
C ALA A 8 13.07 4.12 -11.70
N ALA A 9 13.49 4.65 -10.54
CA ALA A 9 13.81 3.83 -9.37
C ALA A 9 12.59 3.03 -8.88
N PHE A 10 11.42 3.67 -8.79
CA PHE A 10 10.18 3.00 -8.40
C PHE A 10 9.80 1.87 -9.37
N LEU A 11 9.87 2.13 -10.69
CA LEU A 11 9.58 1.12 -11.71
C LEU A 11 10.57 -0.04 -11.68
N LEU A 12 11.86 0.24 -11.51
CA LEU A 12 12.90 -0.79 -11.41
C LEU A 12 12.70 -1.66 -10.17
N VAL A 13 12.40 -1.07 -9.02
CA VAL A 13 12.12 -1.81 -7.78
C VAL A 13 10.85 -2.64 -7.93
N GLY A 14 9.77 -2.06 -8.47
CA GLY A 14 8.51 -2.77 -8.70
C GLY A 14 8.67 -3.95 -9.67
N LEU A 15 9.41 -3.76 -10.76
CA LEU A 15 9.73 -4.80 -11.73
C LEU A 15 10.58 -5.90 -11.08
N PHE A 16 11.62 -5.53 -10.32
CA PHE A 16 12.50 -6.48 -9.66
C PHE A 16 11.76 -7.32 -8.63
N VAL A 17 10.98 -6.69 -7.74
CA VAL A 17 10.18 -7.39 -6.73
C VAL A 17 9.12 -8.28 -7.39
N GLY A 18 8.44 -7.78 -8.42
CA GLY A 18 7.46 -8.56 -9.19
C GLY A 18 8.07 -9.79 -9.86
N ALA A 19 9.18 -9.62 -10.57
CA ALA A 19 9.90 -10.71 -11.22
C ALA A 19 10.47 -11.72 -10.21
N TRP A 20 10.99 -11.23 -9.08
CA TRP A 20 11.52 -12.08 -8.01
C TRP A 20 10.42 -12.94 -7.37
N LEU A 21 9.24 -12.35 -7.09
CA LEU A 21 8.08 -13.10 -6.60
C LEU A 21 7.64 -14.16 -7.60
N VAL A 22 7.51 -13.83 -8.89
CA VAL A 22 7.16 -14.80 -9.93
C VAL A 22 8.18 -15.94 -9.99
N ARG A 23 9.48 -15.64 -9.93
CA ARG A 23 10.55 -16.64 -9.97
C ARG A 23 10.53 -17.58 -8.75
N LEU A 24 10.26 -17.05 -7.56
CA LEU A 24 10.12 -17.85 -6.34
C LEU A 24 8.89 -18.80 -6.37
N LEU A 25 7.91 -18.50 -7.22
CA LEU A 25 6.62 -19.19 -7.26
C LEU A 25 6.55 -20.32 -8.29
N LEU A 26 7.35 -20.26 -9.35
CA LEU A 26 7.42 -21.31 -10.37
C LEU A 26 7.70 -22.74 -9.81
N PRO A 27 8.50 -22.93 -8.74
CA PRO A 27 8.76 -24.28 -8.22
C PRO A 27 7.69 -24.83 -7.26
N ASN A 28 6.87 -23.97 -6.63
CA ASN A 28 6.10 -24.34 -5.44
C ASN A 28 4.60 -24.62 -5.67
N GLY A 29 4.06 -24.38 -6.86
CA GLY A 29 2.69 -24.75 -7.24
C GLY A 29 1.55 -24.05 -6.46
N LYS A 30 1.84 -23.02 -5.67
CA LYS A 30 0.83 -22.32 -4.86
C LYS A 30 0.16 -21.19 -5.65
N GLN A 31 -1.03 -21.49 -6.19
CA GLN A 31 -1.84 -20.59 -7.01
C GLN A 31 -2.22 -19.21 -6.41
N PRO A 32 -2.54 -19.06 -5.10
CA PRO A 32 -2.96 -17.74 -4.59
C PRO A 32 -1.81 -16.72 -4.57
N GLU A 33 -0.57 -17.18 -4.50
CA GLU A 33 0.61 -16.32 -4.45
C GLU A 33 0.99 -15.82 -5.87
N LEU A 34 0.73 -16.62 -6.90
CA LEU A 34 0.89 -16.23 -8.31
C LEU A 34 -0.07 -15.09 -8.68
N LEU A 35 -1.33 -15.18 -8.22
CA LEU A 35 -2.33 -14.13 -8.43
C LEU A 35 -1.89 -12.80 -7.81
N VAL A 36 -1.28 -12.82 -6.62
CA VAL A 36 -0.75 -11.61 -5.96
C VAL A 36 0.46 -11.05 -6.72
N GLY A 37 1.41 -11.90 -7.14
CA GLY A 37 2.56 -11.46 -7.93
C GLY A 37 2.16 -10.85 -9.27
N VAL A 38 1.20 -11.47 -9.97
CA VAL A 38 0.64 -10.97 -11.23
C VAL A 38 -0.15 -9.68 -11.01
N SER A 39 -0.91 -9.55 -9.94
CA SER A 39 -1.64 -8.31 -9.66
C SER A 39 -0.72 -7.17 -9.23
N ILE A 40 0.42 -7.43 -8.56
CA ILE A 40 1.45 -6.41 -8.28
C ILE A 40 2.17 -5.98 -9.56
N LEU A 41 2.54 -6.92 -10.45
CA LEU A 41 3.10 -6.61 -11.77
C LEU A 41 2.11 -5.83 -12.64
N GLY A 42 0.84 -6.24 -12.60
CA GLY A 42 -0.28 -5.65 -13.32
C GLY A 42 -0.60 -4.23 -12.83
N LEU A 43 -0.66 -4.00 -11.52
CA LEU A 43 -0.94 -2.69 -10.94
C LEU A 43 0.28 -1.75 -10.97
N GLY A 44 1.48 -2.28 -10.74
CA GLY A 44 2.72 -1.51 -10.68
C GLY A 44 3.22 -1.12 -12.07
N PRO A 45 4.29 -1.73 -12.59
CA PRO A 45 4.91 -1.29 -13.83
C PRO A 45 3.96 -1.38 -15.05
N VAL A 46 3.06 -2.37 -15.12
CA VAL A 46 2.17 -2.51 -16.29
C VAL A 46 0.98 -1.56 -16.23
N GLY A 47 0.45 -1.26 -15.03
CA GLY A 47 -0.73 -0.40 -14.87
C GLY A 47 -0.36 1.07 -14.72
N PHE A 48 0.64 1.37 -13.90
CA PHE A 48 1.05 2.75 -13.63
C PHE A 48 1.97 3.34 -14.69
N ALA A 49 2.83 2.54 -15.35
CA ALA A 49 3.74 3.12 -16.35
C ALA A 49 2.99 3.67 -17.58
N PRO A 50 2.00 2.98 -18.18
CA PRO A 50 1.24 3.54 -19.31
C PRO A 50 0.43 4.77 -18.91
N ILE A 51 -0.14 4.80 -17.70
CA ILE A 51 -0.85 5.98 -17.19
C ILE A 51 0.14 7.13 -16.99
N GLY A 52 1.28 6.88 -16.37
CA GLY A 52 2.33 7.89 -16.19
C GLY A 52 2.87 8.41 -17.52
N ILE A 53 3.10 7.54 -18.49
CA ILE A 53 3.58 7.89 -19.84
C ILE A 53 2.49 8.62 -20.63
N ALA A 54 1.22 8.19 -20.57
CA ALA A 54 0.11 8.86 -21.25
C ALA A 54 -0.12 10.27 -20.67
N VAL A 55 -0.10 10.40 -19.35
CA VAL A 55 -0.17 11.71 -18.67
C VAL A 55 1.04 12.56 -19.01
N SER A 56 2.25 12.00 -19.13
CA SER A 56 3.45 12.79 -19.43
C SER A 56 3.63 13.12 -20.93
N GLY A 57 3.17 12.24 -21.81
CA GLY A 57 3.41 12.29 -23.26
C GLY A 57 2.33 13.00 -24.06
N ALA A 58 1.12 13.15 -23.53
CA ALA A 58 0.03 13.86 -24.21
C ALA A 58 0.18 15.40 -24.16
N GLY A 59 1.29 15.96 -23.67
CA GLY A 59 1.40 17.39 -23.37
C GLY A 59 0.52 17.84 -22.18
N GLY A 60 -0.48 17.04 -21.80
CA GLY A 60 -1.24 17.12 -20.56
C GLY A 60 -0.51 16.51 -19.37
N GLY A 61 0.82 16.70 -19.29
CA GLY A 61 1.45 16.67 -17.98
C GLY A 61 0.60 17.62 -17.15
N PHE A 62 0.10 17.17 -15.99
CA PHE A 62 -0.63 18.06 -15.08
C PHE A 62 0.12 19.38 -15.10
N ASP A 63 -0.43 20.39 -15.78
CA ASP A 63 0.30 21.64 -15.90
C ASP A 63 0.11 22.24 -14.54
N LEU A 64 1.08 21.98 -13.67
CA LEU A 64 0.99 22.34 -12.27
C LEU A 64 1.06 23.87 -12.12
N ARG A 65 1.24 24.60 -13.23
CA ARG A 65 1.02 26.04 -13.37
C ARG A 65 -0.45 26.45 -13.40
N ASP A 66 -1.36 25.60 -13.87
CA ASP A 66 -2.80 25.93 -13.97
C ASP A 66 -3.59 25.54 -12.70
N GLY A 67 -2.89 25.01 -11.68
CA GLY A 67 -3.50 24.50 -10.47
C GLY A 67 -4.27 23.19 -10.70
N VAL A 68 -4.54 22.46 -9.62
CA VAL A 68 -5.39 21.26 -9.72
C VAL A 68 -6.82 21.73 -9.90
N SER A 69 -7.48 21.36 -11.01
CA SER A 69 -8.89 21.68 -11.24
C SER A 69 -9.77 21.21 -10.07
N LEU A 70 -10.92 21.87 -9.84
CA LEU A 70 -11.85 21.49 -8.77
C LEU A 70 -12.23 19.99 -8.85
N ALA A 71 -12.44 19.48 -10.07
CA ALA A 71 -12.70 18.06 -10.29
C ALA A 71 -11.52 17.16 -9.84
N GLY A 72 -10.29 17.59 -10.10
CA GLY A 72 -9.09 16.90 -9.61
C GLY A 72 -8.99 16.92 -8.08
N GLN A 73 -9.25 18.07 -7.46
CA GLN A 73 -9.25 18.22 -6.00
C GLN A 73 -10.31 17.31 -5.34
N LEU A 74 -11.54 17.31 -5.88
CA LEU A 74 -12.61 16.42 -5.41
C LEU A 74 -12.26 14.95 -5.60
N ASN A 75 -11.58 14.57 -6.69
CA ASN A 75 -11.15 13.20 -6.89
C ASN A 75 -10.11 12.75 -5.86
N ILE A 76 -9.13 13.60 -5.55
CA ILE A 76 -8.12 13.32 -4.51
C ILE A 76 -8.80 13.18 -3.14
N LEU A 77 -9.69 14.10 -2.81
CA LEU A 77 -10.41 14.07 -1.53
C LEU A 77 -11.27 12.79 -1.40
N LEU A 78 -12.01 12.43 -2.44
CA LEU A 78 -12.81 11.20 -2.48
C LEU A 78 -11.94 9.94 -2.25
N ARG A 79 -10.78 9.85 -2.90
CA ARG A 79 -9.83 8.75 -2.69
C ARG A 79 -9.34 8.70 -1.24
N ALA A 80 -8.97 9.85 -0.67
CA ALA A 80 -8.54 9.94 0.73
C ALA A 80 -9.67 9.50 1.68
N THR A 81 -10.92 9.86 1.41
CA THR A 81 -12.08 9.42 2.21
C THR A 81 -12.29 7.91 2.12
N ILE A 82 -12.27 7.33 0.93
CA ILE A 82 -12.43 5.88 0.73
C ILE A 82 -11.32 5.09 1.43
N LEU A 83 -10.07 5.56 1.32
CA LEU A 83 -8.92 4.92 1.96
C LEU A 83 -8.98 5.04 3.49
N SER A 84 -9.36 6.21 4.01
CA SER A 84 -9.59 6.44 5.44
C SER A 84 -10.67 5.51 5.99
N TRP A 85 -11.80 5.40 5.28
CA TRP A 85 -12.89 4.50 5.64
C TRP A 85 -12.42 3.03 5.66
N THR A 86 -11.74 2.60 4.59
CA THR A 86 -11.20 1.23 4.48
C THR A 86 -10.24 0.92 5.64
N SER A 87 -9.37 1.86 5.99
CA SER A 87 -8.47 1.75 7.13
C SER A 87 -9.24 1.60 8.45
N ALA A 88 -10.22 2.47 8.70
CA ALA A 88 -11.03 2.46 9.92
C ALA A 88 -11.80 1.14 10.07
N GLU A 89 -12.44 0.68 9.00
CA GLU A 89 -13.19 -0.58 8.99
C GLU A 89 -12.26 -1.78 9.21
N SER A 90 -11.07 -1.78 8.61
CA SER A 90 -10.06 -2.83 8.81
C SER A 90 -9.60 -2.91 10.27
N PHE A 91 -9.36 -1.77 10.93
CA PHE A 91 -9.01 -1.76 12.36
C PHE A 91 -10.17 -2.18 13.26
N ARG A 92 -11.42 -1.83 12.90
CA ARG A 92 -12.62 -2.29 13.61
C ARG A 92 -12.74 -3.82 13.53
N GLN A 93 -12.55 -4.39 12.35
CA GLN A 93 -12.55 -5.85 12.13
C GLN A 93 -11.41 -6.52 12.89
N TRP A 94 -10.20 -5.96 12.85
CA TRP A 94 -9.07 -6.43 13.64
C TRP A 94 -9.39 -6.46 15.14
N ALA A 95 -9.95 -5.39 15.70
CA ALA A 95 -10.30 -5.33 17.12
C ALA A 95 -11.32 -6.41 17.53
N MET A 96 -12.29 -6.71 16.65
CA MET A 96 -13.25 -7.80 16.88
C MET A 96 -12.60 -9.18 16.79
N LEU A 97 -11.78 -9.42 15.76
CA LEU A 97 -11.07 -10.69 15.57
C LEU A 97 -10.02 -10.93 16.65
N GLN A 98 -9.40 -9.88 17.20
CA GLN A 98 -8.46 -9.99 18.31
C GLN A 98 -9.16 -10.55 19.56
N LYS A 99 -10.40 -10.11 19.84
CA LYS A 99 -11.21 -10.67 20.94
C LYS A 99 -11.53 -12.14 20.69
N ARG A 100 -11.93 -12.50 19.46
CA ARG A 100 -12.24 -13.90 19.09
C ARG A 100 -11.02 -14.81 19.09
N SER A 101 -9.86 -14.28 18.69
CA SER A 101 -8.59 -15.02 18.66
C SER A 101 -8.11 -15.41 20.06
N ARG A 102 -8.40 -14.58 21.08
CA ARG A 102 -8.15 -14.93 22.49
C ARG A 102 -8.96 -16.14 22.98
N LEU A 103 -10.10 -16.42 22.32
CA LEU A 103 -10.95 -17.57 22.62
C LEU A 103 -10.66 -18.78 21.73
N GLY A 104 -9.63 -18.71 20.88
CA GLY A 104 -9.34 -19.77 19.89
C GLY A 104 -10.33 -19.81 18.71
N LEU A 105 -11.28 -18.86 18.61
CA LEU A 105 -12.32 -18.85 17.58
C LEU A 105 -11.88 -18.23 16.24
N SER A 106 -10.66 -17.70 16.15
CA SER A 106 -10.14 -17.05 14.94
C SER A 106 -8.67 -17.36 14.75
N GLU A 107 -8.29 -17.64 13.51
CA GLU A 107 -6.90 -17.81 13.10
C GLU A 107 -6.11 -16.50 13.34
N PRO A 108 -4.95 -16.54 13.99
CA PRO A 108 -4.19 -15.34 14.36
C PRO A 108 -3.58 -14.64 13.14
N VAL A 109 -3.23 -15.42 12.11
CA VAL A 109 -2.68 -14.89 10.86
C VAL A 109 -3.72 -14.00 10.18
N LEU A 110 -4.97 -14.48 10.06
CA LEU A 110 -6.07 -13.70 9.50
C LEU A 110 -6.35 -12.43 10.31
N THR A 111 -6.44 -12.54 11.63
CA THR A 111 -6.62 -11.38 12.52
C THR A 111 -5.57 -10.31 12.24
N ASN A 112 -4.30 -10.70 12.17
CA ASN A 112 -3.20 -9.76 11.96
C ASN A 112 -3.17 -9.19 10.53
N ARG A 113 -3.67 -9.91 9.52
CA ARG A 113 -3.82 -9.37 8.15
C ARG A 113 -4.70 -8.12 8.11
N PHE A 114 -5.77 -8.07 8.89
CA PHE A 114 -6.63 -6.89 8.97
C PHE A 114 -5.91 -5.67 9.54
N ALA A 115 -5.07 -5.85 10.56
CA ALA A 115 -4.25 -4.77 11.10
C ALA A 115 -3.25 -4.25 10.05
N LEU A 116 -2.53 -5.16 9.37
CA LEU A 116 -1.57 -4.80 8.33
C LEU A 116 -2.23 -4.08 7.15
N TRP A 117 -3.40 -4.55 6.71
CA TRP A 117 -4.20 -3.93 5.66
C TRP A 117 -4.71 -2.54 6.08
N GLY A 118 -5.18 -2.40 7.33
CA GLY A 118 -5.56 -1.13 7.91
C GLY A 118 -4.39 -0.13 7.92
N THR A 119 -3.21 -0.55 8.36
CA THR A 119 -2.00 0.29 8.33
C THR A 119 -1.62 0.72 6.91
N ALA A 120 -1.63 -0.21 5.94
CA ALA A 120 -1.27 0.11 4.55
C ALA A 120 -2.26 1.10 3.90
N THR A 121 -3.56 0.88 4.10
CA THR A 121 -4.60 1.78 3.56
C THR A 121 -4.65 3.12 4.28
N GLY A 122 -4.38 3.16 5.59
CA GLY A 122 -4.21 4.40 6.36
C GLY A 122 -3.01 5.21 5.88
N ALA A 123 -1.87 4.57 5.63
CA ALA A 123 -0.68 5.20 5.05
C ALA A 123 -0.98 5.79 3.65
N ALA A 124 -1.67 5.04 2.78
CA ALA A 124 -2.10 5.54 1.48
C ALA A 124 -3.06 6.73 1.59
N SER A 125 -3.97 6.71 2.57
CA SER A 125 -4.86 7.85 2.85
C SER A 125 -4.08 9.10 3.23
N ILE A 126 -3.11 8.99 4.14
CA ILE A 126 -2.26 10.11 4.55
C ILE A 126 -1.50 10.69 3.36
N ILE A 127 -0.88 9.84 2.54
CA ILE A 127 -0.19 10.28 1.31
C ILE A 127 -1.14 11.06 0.39
N THR A 128 -2.37 10.56 0.22
CA THR A 128 -3.39 11.19 -0.63
C THR A 128 -3.83 12.55 -0.07
N LEU A 129 -3.98 12.65 1.26
CA LEU A 129 -4.33 13.91 1.94
C LEU A 129 -3.18 14.93 1.85
N MET A 130 -1.92 14.49 1.98
CA MET A 130 -0.76 15.36 1.79
C MET A 130 -0.69 15.89 0.36
N ALA A 131 -1.01 15.07 -0.64
CA ALA A 131 -1.11 15.50 -2.03
C ALA A 131 -2.21 16.55 -2.23
N PHE A 132 -3.38 16.37 -1.59
CA PHE A 132 -4.47 17.36 -1.60
C PHE A 132 -4.05 18.70 -0.98
N VAL A 133 -3.45 18.67 0.21
CA VAL A 133 -2.96 19.88 0.89
C VAL A 133 -1.92 20.61 0.04
N SER A 134 -1.03 19.85 -0.60
CA SER A 134 0.00 20.39 -1.49
C SER A 134 -0.59 21.04 -2.74
N ALA A 135 -1.72 20.52 -3.23
CA ALA A 135 -2.46 21.10 -4.35
C ALA A 135 -3.16 22.41 -4.02
N ILE A 136 -3.55 22.62 -2.74
CA ILE A 136 -4.21 23.86 -2.29
C ILE A 136 -3.20 24.96 -1.99
N ILE A 137 -2.08 24.61 -1.34
CA ILE A 137 -1.14 25.60 -0.77
C ILE A 137 -0.05 26.04 -1.78
N ASP A 138 -0.03 25.45 -2.98
CA ASP A 138 1.06 25.61 -3.97
C ASP A 138 2.46 25.48 -3.34
N ILE A 139 2.64 24.41 -2.55
CA ILE A 139 3.87 24.11 -1.78
C ILE A 139 5.11 23.98 -2.68
N ARG A 140 4.92 23.88 -4.00
CA ARG A 140 6.01 23.81 -5.00
C ARG A 140 6.91 25.04 -5.01
N THR A 141 6.37 26.19 -4.62
CA THR A 141 7.12 27.45 -4.51
C THR A 141 7.96 27.51 -3.23
N LEU A 142 7.69 26.64 -2.26
CA LEU A 142 8.40 26.57 -0.99
C LEU A 142 9.47 25.49 -1.05
N ALA A 143 10.61 25.71 -0.37
CA ALA A 143 11.65 24.70 -0.12
C ALA A 143 11.12 23.44 0.62
N ALA A 144 9.85 23.42 1.01
CA ALA A 144 9.16 22.30 1.65
C ALA A 144 8.85 21.13 0.70
N GLY A 145 9.00 21.28 -0.63
CA GLY A 145 8.76 20.20 -1.59
C GLY A 145 9.60 18.93 -1.33
N ASP A 146 10.87 19.09 -0.94
CA ASP A 146 11.75 17.95 -0.65
C ASP A 146 11.36 17.23 0.65
N VAL A 147 10.94 17.99 1.67
CA VAL A 147 10.45 17.44 2.95
C VAL A 147 9.17 16.64 2.73
N LEU A 148 8.26 17.15 1.90
CA LEU A 148 7.03 16.46 1.53
C LEU A 148 7.35 15.13 0.81
N ASN A 149 8.24 15.16 -0.18
CA ASN A 149 8.65 13.97 -0.93
C ASN A 149 9.32 12.92 -0.04
N LEU A 150 10.20 13.35 0.87
CA LEU A 150 10.82 12.47 1.86
C LEU A 150 9.76 11.82 2.76
N THR A 151 8.80 12.62 3.24
CA THR A 151 7.72 12.13 4.11
C THR A 151 6.84 11.10 3.39
N ILE A 152 6.42 11.38 2.16
CA ILE A 152 5.66 10.43 1.33
C ILE A 152 6.45 9.13 1.12
N SER A 153 7.76 9.24 0.87
CA SER A 153 8.64 8.09 0.67
C SER A 153 8.75 7.22 1.92
N LEU A 154 8.87 7.83 3.10
CA LEU A 154 8.90 7.12 4.39
C LEU A 154 7.57 6.41 4.68
N ILE A 155 6.44 7.05 4.40
CA ILE A 155 5.12 6.43 4.57
C ILE A 155 4.95 5.26 3.59
N GLY A 156 5.35 5.42 2.33
CA GLY A 156 5.34 4.35 1.33
C GLY A 156 6.23 3.17 1.72
N PHE A 157 7.39 3.45 2.32
CA PHE A 157 8.31 2.44 2.85
C PHE A 157 7.69 1.62 3.99
N ILE A 158 6.79 2.19 4.79
CA ILE A 158 6.04 1.46 5.83
C ILE A 158 4.85 0.70 5.21
N ALA A 159 4.12 1.30 4.28
CA ALA A 159 2.95 0.69 3.66
C ALA A 159 3.30 -0.58 2.86
N THR A 160 4.43 -0.55 2.16
CA THR A 160 4.90 -1.66 1.31
C THR A 160 5.06 -2.99 2.06
N PRO A 161 5.85 -3.09 3.15
CA PRO A 161 5.97 -4.33 3.91
C PRO A 161 4.65 -4.72 4.59
N CYS A 162 3.82 -3.76 5.04
CA CYS A 162 2.50 -4.07 5.57
C CYS A 162 1.63 -4.80 4.52
N MET A 163 1.60 -4.27 3.28
CA MET A 163 0.84 -4.87 2.19
C MET A 163 1.41 -6.23 1.79
N LEU A 164 2.74 -6.37 1.73
CA LEU A 164 3.42 -7.64 1.48
C LEU A 164 3.06 -8.70 2.52
N LEU A 165 3.11 -8.35 3.82
CA LEU A 165 2.79 -9.26 4.91
C LEU A 165 1.29 -9.58 5.00
N ALA A 166 0.42 -8.65 4.59
CA ALA A 166 -1.03 -8.87 4.56
C ALA A 166 -1.40 -9.97 3.55
N PHE A 167 -0.85 -9.94 2.34
CA PHE A 167 -1.17 -10.93 1.32
C PHE A 167 -0.30 -12.19 1.39
N SER A 168 1.00 -12.03 1.64
CA SER A 168 1.98 -13.12 1.59
C SER A 168 2.85 -13.17 2.85
N PRO A 169 2.29 -13.54 4.01
CA PRO A 169 3.05 -13.64 5.25
C PRO A 169 4.10 -14.77 5.15
N PRO A 170 5.41 -14.49 5.34
CA PRO A 170 6.45 -15.51 5.27
C PRO A 170 6.30 -16.54 6.40
N VAL A 171 6.87 -17.73 6.20
CA VAL A 171 6.76 -18.85 7.17
C VAL A 171 7.25 -18.46 8.56
N ALA A 172 8.36 -17.70 8.65
CA ALA A 172 8.88 -17.20 9.92
C ALA A 172 7.87 -16.32 10.66
N TYR A 173 7.15 -15.46 9.92
CA TYR A 173 6.12 -14.59 10.48
C TYR A 173 4.92 -15.37 10.99
N ARG A 174 4.46 -16.38 10.22
CA ARG A 174 3.39 -17.28 10.68
C ARG A 174 3.78 -18.03 11.95
N ARG A 175 4.99 -18.58 12.01
CA ARG A 175 5.51 -19.26 13.21
C ARG A 175 5.56 -18.31 14.42
N TYR A 176 6.00 -17.07 14.20
CA TYR A 176 6.01 -16.05 15.25
C TYR A 176 4.61 -15.75 15.80
N LEU A 177 3.61 -15.61 14.93
CA LEU A 177 2.22 -15.36 15.35
C LEU A 177 1.61 -16.56 16.08
N LEU A 178 1.87 -17.78 15.60
CA LEU A 178 1.38 -19.01 16.24
C LEU A 178 1.97 -19.20 17.65
N ARG A 179 3.24 -18.86 17.85
CA ARG A 179 3.88 -18.88 19.19
C ARG A 179 3.27 -17.93 20.21
N ARG A 180 2.48 -16.94 19.77
CA ARG A 180 1.80 -15.98 20.64
C ARG A 180 0.39 -16.41 21.03
N GLN A 181 -0.10 -17.53 20.51
CA GLN A 181 -1.39 -18.05 20.94
C GLN A 181 -1.24 -18.70 22.32
N PRO A 182 -2.13 -18.39 23.29
CA PRO A 182 -2.24 -19.19 24.49
C PRO A 182 -2.51 -20.64 24.07
N GLU A 183 -1.82 -21.61 24.66
CA GLU A 183 -2.19 -23.01 24.49
C GLU A 183 -3.66 -23.13 24.90
N THR A 184 -4.54 -23.40 23.94
CA THR A 184 -5.93 -23.73 24.22
C THR A 184 -5.91 -25.04 24.99
N GLN A 185 -6.02 -24.94 26.31
CA GLN A 185 -6.15 -26.08 27.19
C GLN A 185 -7.36 -26.89 26.73
N PRO A 186 -7.20 -28.20 26.44
CA PRO A 186 -8.33 -29.03 26.04
C PRO A 186 -9.40 -28.98 27.15
N ALA A 187 -10.67 -28.87 26.74
CA ALA A 187 -11.78 -28.91 27.68
C ALA A 187 -11.92 -30.36 28.18
N ASP A 188 -11.58 -30.57 29.46
CA ASP A 188 -11.79 -31.83 30.19
C ASP A 188 -13.27 -32.06 30.51
#